data_AF-A0AAD8PVR2-F1
#
_entry.id   AF-A0AAD8PVR2-F1
#
_cell.length_a   1.000
_cell.length_b   1.000
_cell.length_c   1.000
_cell.angle_alpha   90.00
_cell.angle_beta   90.00
_cell.angle_gamma   90.00
#
_symmetry.space_group_name_H-M   'P 1'
#
loop_
_entity.id
_entity.type
_entity.pdbx_description
1 polymer ?
#
loop_
_entity_poly.entity_id
_entity_poly.type
_entity_poly.pdbx_seq_one_letter_code
_entity_poly.pdbx_strand_id
1 'polypeptide(L)'
;MVNQLARIPATTPALARFLPAAITAGIVSAVALNIRSQLKTESQTMDRFFAKYKNPESEAARQKVFSGALEDPRRSWFNILGW
;
A
#
# COMPACT_ATOMS: atom_id res chain seq x y z
N MET A 1 21.78 26.60 40.43
CA MET A 1 20.47 26.37 39.78
C MET A 1 20.42 24.90 39.38
N VAL A 2 19.53 24.11 39.99
CA VAL A 2 19.38 22.69 39.67
C VAL A 2 18.35 22.57 38.55
N ASN A 3 18.78 22.11 37.37
CA ASN A 3 17.85 21.74 36.30
C ASN A 3 17.01 20.56 36.80
N GLN A 4 15.75 20.80 37.14
CA GLN A 4 14.79 19.71 37.29
C GLN A 4 14.63 19.04 35.92
N LEU A 5 15.10 17.79 35.82
CA LEU A 5 14.73 16.90 34.72
C LEU A 5 13.21 16.87 34.66
N ALA A 6 12.64 17.31 33.54
CA ALA A 6 11.21 17.31 33.32
C ALA A 6 10.65 15.92 33.66
N ARG A 7 9.79 15.86 34.68
CA ARG A 7 9.15 14.61 35.11
C ARG A 7 8.24 14.16 33.98
N ILE A 8 8.69 13.19 33.19
CA ILE A 8 7.84 12.57 32.18
C ILE A 8 6.64 11.96 32.92
N PRO A 9 5.40 12.36 32.60
CA PRO A 9 4.23 11.84 33.28
C PRO A 9 4.23 10.31 33.14
N ALA A 10 4.05 9.61 34.27
CA ALA A 10 3.93 8.16 34.26
C ALA A 10 2.77 7.78 33.33
N THR A 11 3.06 6.97 32.31
CA THR A 11 2.03 6.48 31.39
C THR A 11 1.00 5.70 32.20
N THR A 12 -0.29 5.95 31.94
CA THR A 12 -1.33 5.16 32.59
C THR A 12 -1.15 3.67 32.20
N PRO A 13 -1.52 2.72 33.07
CA PRO A 13 -1.38 1.28 32.76
C PRO A 13 -2.06 0.89 31.44
N ALA A 14 -3.18 1.54 31.11
CA ALA A 14 -3.86 1.36 29.83
C ALA A 14 -3.00 1.86 28.64
N LEU A 15 -2.41 3.05 28.75
CA LEU A 15 -1.54 3.59 27.70
C LEU A 15 -0.31 2.69 27.49
N ALA A 16 0.33 2.25 28.56
CA ALA A 16 1.48 1.34 28.47
C ALA A 16 1.13 -0.01 27.78
N ARG A 17 -0.12 -0.48 27.95
CA ARG A 17 -0.60 -1.73 27.33
C ARG A 17 -0.90 -1.59 25.85
N PHE A 18 -1.46 -0.46 25.41
CA PHE A 18 -1.95 -0.30 24.02
C PHE A 18 -0.99 0.49 23.12
N LEU A 19 -0.10 1.31 23.69
CA LEU A 19 0.83 2.13 22.92
C LEU A 19 1.69 1.33 21.93
N PRO A 20 2.27 0.16 22.29
CA PRO A 20 3.04 -0.63 21.33
C PRO A 20 2.19 -1.10 20.15
N ALA A 21 0.97 -1.59 20.41
CA ALA A 21 0.06 -2.05 19.36
C ALA A 21 -0.37 -0.89 18.43
N ALA A 22 -0.62 0.29 18.99
CA ALA A 22 -0.94 1.49 18.21
C ALA A 22 0.24 1.92 17.31
N ILE A 23 1.46 1.89 17.83
CA ILE A 23 2.67 2.18 17.05
C ILE A 23 2.82 1.17 15.91
N THR A 24 2.70 -0.12 16.19
CA THR A 24 2.77 -1.17 15.16
C THR A 24 1.71 -0.96 14.08
N ALA A 25 0.45 -0.73 14.47
CA ALA A 25 -0.63 -0.48 13.54
C ALA A 25 -0.36 0.76 12.68
N GLY A 26 0.18 1.83 13.27
CA GLY A 26 0.58 3.05 12.56
C GLY A 26 1.67 2.79 11.53
N ILE A 27 2.74 2.07 11.89
CA ILE A 27 3.84 1.74 10.99
C ILE A 27 3.36 0.85 9.83
N VAL A 28 2.62 -0.23 10.13
CA VAL A 28 2.09 -1.13 9.11
C VAL A 28 1.19 -0.36 8.13
N SER A 29 0.33 0.52 8.65
CA SER A 29 -0.54 1.35 7.82
C SER A 29 0.26 2.30 6.93
N ALA A 30 1.29 2.96 7.46
CA ALA A 30 2.13 3.88 6.70
C ALA A 30 2.86 3.17 5.56
N VAL A 31 3.41 1.98 5.82
CA VAL A 31 4.07 1.16 4.78
C VAL A 31 3.07 0.72 3.71
N ALA A 32 1.91 0.22 4.11
CA ALA A 32 0.87 -0.22 3.17
C ALA A 32 0.38 0.93 2.26
N LEU A 33 0.17 2.13 2.83
CA LEU A 33 -0.22 3.32 2.08
C LEU A 33 0.88 3.77 1.11
N ASN A 34 2.15 3.70 1.52
CA ASN A 34 3.26 4.04 0.64
C ASN A 34 3.38 3.08 -0.55
N ILE A 35 3.25 1.77 -0.31
CA ILE A 35 3.23 0.75 -1.37
C ILE A 35 2.07 1.02 -2.33
N ARG A 36 0.86 1.23 -1.79
CA ARG A 36 -0.32 1.57 -2.60
C ARG A 36 -0.11 2.81 -3.46
N SER A 37 0.53 3.85 -2.91
CA SER A 37 0.81 5.08 -3.66
C SER A 37 1.78 4.85 -4.83
N GLN A 38 2.80 4.02 -4.64
CA GLN A 38 3.75 3.67 -5.70
C GLN A 38 3.07 2.85 -6.79
N LEU A 39 2.34 1.78 -6.42
CA LEU A 39 1.60 0.94 -7.37
C LEU A 39 0.61 1.76 -8.21
N LYS A 40 -0.13 2.69 -7.58
CA LYS A 40 -1.05 3.57 -8.30
C LYS A 40 -0.35 4.49 -9.28
N THR A 41 0.79 5.07 -8.89
CA THR A 41 1.58 5.95 -9.76
C THR A 41 2.13 5.19 -10.96
N GLU A 42 2.67 3.99 -10.74
CA GLU A 42 3.21 3.14 -11.79
C GLU A 42 2.11 2.64 -12.73
N SER A 43 0.99 2.17 -12.20
CA SER A 43 -0.17 1.75 -13.00
C SER A 43 -0.64 2.88 -13.90
N GLN A 44 -0.83 4.10 -13.37
CA GLN A 44 -1.24 5.25 -14.17
C GLN A 44 -0.22 5.61 -15.25
N THR A 45 1.07 5.44 -14.95
CA THR A 45 2.15 5.68 -15.90
C THR A 45 2.11 4.67 -17.04
N MET A 46 1.95 3.37 -16.73
CA MET A 46 1.77 2.31 -17.71
C MET A 46 0.51 2.52 -18.56
N ASP A 47 -0.61 2.88 -17.94
CA ASP A 47 -1.86 3.17 -18.64
C ASP A 47 -1.70 4.30 -19.66
N ARG A 48 -0.90 5.33 -19.36
CA ARG A 48 -0.57 6.40 -20.32
C ARG A 48 0.25 5.90 -21.50
N PHE A 49 1.22 5.02 -21.28
CA PHE A 49 1.97 4.40 -22.38
C PHE A 49 1.06 3.53 -23.25
N PHE A 50 0.21 2.75 -22.61
CA PHE A 50 -0.75 1.87 -23.25
C PHE A 50 -1.82 2.60 -24.04
N ALA A 51 -2.28 3.75 -23.56
CA ALA A 51 -3.24 4.60 -24.26
C ALA A 51 -2.71 5.10 -25.62
N LYS A 52 -1.38 5.21 -25.81
CA LYS A 52 -0.78 5.61 -27.09
C LYS A 52 -0.94 4.55 -28.19
N TYR A 53 -1.02 3.27 -27.81
CA TYR A 53 -1.10 2.13 -28.73
C TYR A 53 -2.47 1.44 -28.65
N LYS A 54 -3.53 2.20 -28.38
CA LYS A 54 -4.90 1.71 -28.18
C LYS A 54 -5.50 1.13 -29.47
N ASN A 55 -4.97 0.00 -29.90
CA ASN A 55 -5.46 -0.82 -30.99
C ASN A 55 -5.92 -2.19 -30.45
N PRO A 56 -6.85 -2.87 -31.13
CA PRO A 56 -7.42 -4.12 -30.64
C PRO A 56 -6.38 -5.23 -30.47
N GLU A 57 -5.34 -5.24 -31.30
CA GLU A 57 -4.28 -6.25 -31.28
C GLU A 57 -3.40 -6.15 -30.03
N SER A 58 -3.09 -4.93 -29.58
CA SER A 58 -2.26 -4.71 -28.38
C SER A 58 -3.00 -5.07 -27.09
N GLU A 59 -4.30 -4.77 -27.02
CA GLU A 59 -5.15 -5.17 -25.89
C GLU A 59 -5.32 -6.69 -25.83
N ALA A 60 -5.51 -7.35 -26.97
CA ALA A 60 -5.56 -8.81 -27.06
C ALA A 60 -4.23 -9.46 -26.63
N ALA A 61 -3.09 -8.88 -27.02
CA ALA A 61 -1.77 -9.33 -26.59
C ALA A 61 -1.58 -9.20 -25.06
N ARG A 62 -2.04 -8.10 -24.45
CA ARG A 62 -2.01 -7.93 -22.99
C ARG A 62 -2.89 -8.94 -22.27
N GLN A 63 -4.10 -9.21 -22.78
CA GLN A 63 -4.98 -10.21 -22.20
C GLN A 63 -4.40 -11.63 -22.31
N LYS A 64 -3.67 -11.92 -23.39
CA LYS A 64 -3.01 -13.22 -23.60
C LYS A 64 -1.94 -13.55 -22.54
N VAL A 65 -1.31 -12.55 -21.92
CA VAL A 65 -0.39 -12.79 -20.79
C VAL A 65 -1.10 -13.49 -19.62
N PHE A 66 -2.39 -13.25 -19.48
CA PHE A 66 -3.22 -13.83 -18.43
C PHE A 66 -4.03 -15.04 -18.91
N SER A 67 -3.92 -15.44 -20.19
CA SER A 67 -4.63 -16.61 -20.70
C SER A 67 -4.00 -17.89 -20.14
N GLY A 68 -4.64 -18.47 -19.13
CA GLY A 68 -4.15 -19.64 -18.40
C GLY A 68 -4.10 -19.44 -16.88
N ALA A 69 -4.24 -18.21 -16.39
CA ALA A 69 -4.44 -17.97 -14.96
C ALA A 69 -5.87 -18.41 -14.56
N LEU A 70 -5.99 -19.07 -13.39
CA LEU A 70 -7.30 -19.46 -12.82
C LEU A 70 -8.18 -18.23 -12.53
N GLU A 71 -7.56 -17.09 -12.21
CA GLU A 71 -8.20 -15.80 -11.98
C GLU A 71 -7.29 -14.69 -12.53
N ASP A 72 -7.87 -13.61 -13.08
CA ASP A 72 -7.09 -12.43 -13.50
C ASP A 72 -6.44 -11.80 -12.25
N PRO A 73 -5.10 -11.78 -12.13
CA PRO A 73 -4.41 -11.25 -10.96
C PRO A 73 -4.78 -9.80 -10.64
N ARG A 74 -5.21 -9.02 -11.65
CA ARG A 74 -5.63 -7.63 -11.47
C ARG A 74 -6.95 -7.53 -10.69
N ARG A 75 -7.79 -8.56 -10.77
CA ARG A 75 -9.10 -8.65 -10.11
C ARG A 75 -9.10 -9.49 -8.85
N SER A 76 -8.00 -10.19 -8.55
CA SER A 76 -7.90 -11.07 -7.39
C SER A 76 -7.84 -10.28 -6.09
N TRP A 77 -8.44 -10.80 -5.01
CA TRP A 77 -8.46 -10.16 -3.69
C TRP A 77 -7.05 -9.89 -3.13
N PHE A 78 -6.08 -10.71 -3.54
CA PHE A 78 -4.69 -10.55 -3.16
C PHE A 78 -4.05 -9.26 -3.71
N ASN A 79 -4.68 -8.59 -4.69
CA ASN A 79 -4.24 -7.30 -5.25
C ASN A 79 -4.87 -6.08 -4.54
N ILE A 80 -5.28 -6.21 -3.27
CA ILE A 80 -5.95 -5.14 -2.52
C ILE A 80 -5.15 -3.82 -2.44
N LEU A 81 -3.82 -3.87 -2.53
CA LEU A 81 -2.95 -2.69 -2.53
C LEU A 81 -2.79 -2.06 -3.92
N GLY A 82 -3.10 -2.79 -4.98
CA GLY A 82 -3.01 -2.33 -6.38
C GLY A 82 -4.33 -1.85 -6.98
N TRP A 83 -5.43 -1.92 -6.23
CA TRP A 83 -6.76 -1.43 -6.61
C TRP A 83 -6.99 0.08 -6.36
#